data_AF-D9S4J8-F1
#
_entry.id   AF-D9S4J8-F1
#
_cell.length_a   1.000
_cell.length_b   1.000
_cell.length_c   1.000
_cell.angle_alpha   90.00
_cell.angle_beta   90.00
_cell.angle_gamma   90.00
#
_symmetry.space_group_name_H-M   'P 1'
#
loop_
_entity.id
_entity.type
_entity.pdbx_description
1 polymer ?
#
loop_
_entity_poly.entity_id
_entity_poly.type
_entity_poly.pdbx_seq_one_letter_code
_entity_poly.pdbx_strand_id
1 'polypeptide(L)'
;MPLVFCCICHSLTFNDYIFVYMDTNEILKKLDNLLGLEQKFKESHPNWSYSDILEFRKANGWPIVNELQTPLGVLTVLDETGTKIPFLISYSYWFLYRENEERKRFKNVLDNVTAMLMISLDANDLKERKIYRVHLSGEEIKIEDSDEYAECYTKVKDNMILALQQPIVNDFDHWDKDSLVNFNFEDENWKESRRYITIYDDHGFYFILKDKTIPVEFDIAWMNMEGIGTYDCEDVLSYYLIFPQWMYYY
;
A
#
# COMPACT_ATOMS: atom_id res chain seq x y z
N MET A 1 25.36 -47.04 -5.91
CA MET A 1 24.86 -46.18 -4.82
C MET A 1 25.28 -44.75 -5.11
N PRO A 2 24.34 -43.83 -5.38
CA PRO A 2 24.57 -42.41 -5.18
C PRO A 2 23.71 -41.87 -4.04
N LEU A 3 24.28 -40.82 -3.44
CA LEU A 3 23.99 -40.18 -2.17
C LEU A 3 22.57 -39.63 -2.01
N VAL A 4 22.06 -39.83 -0.80
CA VAL A 4 20.89 -39.20 -0.19
C VAL A 4 21.16 -37.70 -0.01
N PHE A 5 20.35 -36.85 -0.63
CA PHE A 5 20.25 -35.45 -0.23
C PHE A 5 19.20 -35.32 0.86
N CYS A 6 19.68 -35.05 2.08
CA CYS A 6 18.87 -34.74 3.24
C CYS A 6 18.34 -33.30 3.09
N CYS A 7 17.05 -33.14 2.79
CA CYS A 7 16.38 -31.85 2.94
C CYS A 7 16.27 -31.56 4.44
N ILE A 8 17.13 -30.67 4.93
CA ILE A 8 17.04 -30.16 6.29
C ILE A 8 15.86 -29.20 6.33
N CYS A 9 14.79 -29.61 7.01
CA CYS A 9 13.79 -28.70 7.54
C CYS A 9 14.47 -27.74 8.53
N HIS A 10 14.89 -26.56 8.06
CA HIS A 10 15.22 -25.48 8.98
C HIS A 10 13.90 -24.84 9.43
N SER A 11 13.61 -25.02 10.71
CA SER A 11 12.69 -24.17 11.45
C SER A 11 13.10 -22.72 11.24
N LEU A 12 12.19 -21.91 10.69
CA LEU A 12 12.33 -20.46 10.62
C LEU A 12 12.21 -19.90 12.04
N THR A 13 13.33 -19.82 12.74
CA THR A 13 13.45 -18.98 13.92
C THR A 13 13.62 -17.55 13.45
N PHE A 14 12.62 -16.70 13.75
CA PHE A 14 12.70 -15.25 13.77
C PHE A 14 14.03 -14.80 14.41
N ASN A 15 15.06 -14.43 13.63
CA ASN A 15 16.14 -13.53 14.09
C ASN A 15 17.23 -13.12 13.07
N ASP A 16 17.07 -13.37 11.77
CA ASP A 16 17.96 -12.78 10.76
C ASP A 16 17.14 -11.84 9.87
N TYR A 17 16.96 -10.59 10.31
CA TYR A 17 16.42 -9.56 9.43
C TYR A 17 17.48 -9.25 8.37
N ILE A 18 17.44 -9.98 7.26
CA ILE A 18 17.98 -9.48 6.00
C ILE A 18 17.09 -8.29 5.66
N PHE A 19 17.55 -7.08 5.98
CA PHE A 19 16.91 -5.87 5.52
C PHE A 19 17.02 -5.83 4.01
N VAL A 20 15.93 -6.17 3.33
CA VAL A 20 15.87 -6.08 1.88
C VAL A 20 15.42 -4.67 1.54
N TYR A 21 16.35 -3.93 0.96
CA TYR A 21 16.14 -2.64 0.33
C TYR A 21 16.01 -2.87 -1.18
N MET A 22 15.12 -2.14 -1.84
CA MET A 22 15.08 -2.08 -3.30
C MET A 22 14.69 -0.69 -3.79
N ASP A 23 15.27 -0.31 -4.94
CA ASP A 23 14.85 0.89 -5.67
C ASP A 23 13.61 0.64 -6.53
N THR A 24 12.88 1.72 -6.83
CA THR A 24 11.62 1.65 -7.59
C THR A 24 11.80 0.97 -8.95
N ASN A 25 12.89 1.25 -9.67
CA ASN A 25 13.10 0.69 -11.01
C ASN A 25 13.41 -0.81 -10.96
N GLU A 26 14.14 -1.27 -9.95
CA GLU A 26 14.36 -2.69 -9.71
C GLU A 26 13.02 -3.41 -9.44
N ILE A 27 12.15 -2.81 -8.63
CA ILE A 27 10.82 -3.35 -8.31
C ILE A 27 9.97 -3.48 -9.56
N LEU A 28 9.86 -2.42 -10.36
CA LEU A 28 9.02 -2.43 -11.56
C LEU A 28 9.44 -3.55 -12.53
N LYS A 29 10.76 -3.69 -12.76
CA LYS A 29 11.28 -4.79 -13.58
C LYS A 29 10.94 -6.17 -13.04
N LYS A 30 10.95 -6.38 -11.71
CA LYS A 30 10.52 -7.65 -11.12
C LYS A 30 9.03 -7.86 -11.33
N LEU A 31 8.21 -6.86 -11.04
CA LEU A 31 6.76 -6.97 -11.14
C LEU A 31 6.26 -7.22 -12.57
N ASP A 32 6.88 -6.61 -13.58
CA ASP A 32 6.51 -6.83 -15.00
C ASP A 32 6.57 -8.31 -15.39
N ASN A 33 7.58 -9.04 -14.90
CA ASN A 33 7.74 -10.45 -15.19
C ASN A 33 6.76 -11.35 -14.43
N LEU A 34 6.13 -10.82 -13.38
CA LEU A 34 5.31 -11.55 -12.42
C LEU A 34 3.80 -11.37 -12.71
N LEU A 35 3.38 -10.28 -13.34
CA LEU A 35 1.98 -10.00 -13.68
C LEU A 35 1.29 -11.16 -14.42
N GLY A 36 1.95 -11.72 -15.43
CA GLY A 36 1.40 -12.82 -16.21
C GLY A 36 1.20 -14.13 -15.41
N LEU A 37 1.93 -14.31 -14.31
CA LEU A 37 1.76 -15.45 -13.41
C LEU A 37 0.53 -15.28 -12.53
N GLU A 38 0.32 -14.09 -11.96
CA GLU A 38 -0.88 -13.81 -11.15
C GLU A 38 -2.16 -13.91 -11.97
N GLN A 39 -2.16 -13.42 -13.21
CA GLN A 39 -3.32 -13.54 -14.08
C GLN A 39 -3.69 -15.01 -14.34
N LYS A 40 -2.71 -15.84 -14.69
CA LYS A 40 -2.92 -17.29 -14.89
C LYS A 40 -3.41 -17.98 -13.63
N PHE A 41 -2.92 -17.57 -12.46
CA PHE A 41 -3.40 -18.09 -11.18
C PHE A 41 -4.89 -17.77 -10.99
N LYS A 42 -5.29 -16.50 -11.19
CA LYS A 42 -6.69 -16.07 -11.06
C LYS A 42 -7.62 -16.79 -12.03
N GLU A 43 -7.20 -16.96 -13.28
CA GLU A 43 -7.95 -17.67 -14.32
C GLU A 43 -8.12 -19.16 -13.99
N SER A 44 -7.13 -19.78 -13.36
CA SER A 44 -7.17 -21.20 -12.96
C SER A 44 -7.88 -21.44 -11.62
N HIS A 45 -8.13 -20.41 -10.82
CA HIS A 45 -8.73 -20.50 -9.49
C HIS A 45 -9.90 -19.51 -9.32
N PRO A 46 -11.02 -19.65 -10.03
CA PRO A 46 -12.07 -18.62 -10.10
C PRO A 46 -12.73 -18.23 -8.76
N ASN A 47 -12.50 -19.00 -7.69
CA ASN A 47 -12.99 -18.73 -6.33
C ASN A 47 -11.85 -18.37 -5.36
N TRP A 48 -10.77 -17.76 -5.86
CA TRP A 48 -9.66 -17.31 -5.02
C TRP A 48 -10.13 -16.26 -3.99
N SER A 49 -9.58 -16.35 -2.79
CA SER A 49 -9.67 -15.33 -1.76
C SER A 49 -8.44 -14.41 -1.80
N TYR A 50 -8.51 -13.28 -1.12
CA TYR A 50 -7.36 -12.40 -1.01
C TYR A 50 -6.13 -13.09 -0.38
N SER A 51 -6.36 -13.91 0.66
CA SER A 51 -5.29 -14.68 1.30
C SER A 51 -4.59 -15.61 0.32
N ASP A 52 -5.32 -16.25 -0.60
CA ASP A 52 -4.74 -17.10 -1.63
C ASP A 52 -3.82 -16.32 -2.57
N ILE A 53 -4.20 -15.09 -2.94
CA ILE A 53 -3.38 -14.20 -3.78
C ILE A 53 -2.12 -13.75 -3.05
N LEU A 54 -2.23 -13.39 -1.76
CA LEU A 54 -1.08 -12.98 -0.98
C LEU A 54 -0.07 -14.13 -0.81
N GLU A 55 -0.55 -15.33 -0.47
CA GLU A 55 0.28 -16.54 -0.39
C GLU A 55 0.92 -16.87 -1.73
N PHE A 56 0.16 -16.78 -2.83
CA PHE A 56 0.67 -16.99 -4.17
C PHE A 56 1.82 -16.02 -4.50
N ARG A 57 1.65 -14.72 -4.25
CA ARG A 57 2.68 -13.70 -4.52
C ARG A 57 3.95 -13.97 -3.69
N LYS A 58 3.79 -14.28 -2.40
CA LYS A 58 4.90 -14.67 -1.51
C LYS A 58 5.67 -15.88 -2.05
N ALA A 59 4.96 -16.90 -2.54
CA ALA A 59 5.56 -18.12 -3.06
C ALA A 59 6.25 -17.95 -4.42
N ASN A 60 5.88 -16.94 -5.21
CA ASN A 60 6.34 -16.75 -6.59
C ASN A 60 7.32 -15.58 -6.76
N GLY A 61 7.94 -15.12 -5.67
CA GLY A 61 9.07 -14.18 -5.74
C GLY A 61 8.67 -12.72 -5.98
N TRP A 62 7.45 -12.33 -5.58
CA TRP A 62 7.12 -10.90 -5.50
C TRP A 62 8.06 -10.19 -4.52
N PRO A 63 8.39 -8.91 -4.76
CA PRO A 63 9.23 -8.15 -3.86
C PRO A 63 8.59 -8.06 -2.47
N ILE A 64 9.31 -8.54 -1.46
CA ILE A 64 9.02 -8.32 -0.04
C ILE A 64 10.19 -7.52 0.51
N VAL A 65 9.93 -6.31 0.98
CA VAL A 65 10.97 -5.37 1.39
C VAL A 65 10.63 -4.75 2.74
N ASN A 66 11.65 -4.21 3.41
CA ASN A 66 11.46 -3.39 4.60
C ASN A 66 11.53 -1.89 4.28
N GLU A 67 12.13 -1.55 3.13
CA GLU A 67 12.30 -0.20 2.65
C GLU A 67 12.02 -0.15 1.15
N LEU A 68 11.15 0.76 0.78
CA LEU A 68 10.90 1.13 -0.61
C LEU A 68 11.53 2.49 -0.87
N GLN A 69 12.57 2.53 -1.70
CA GLN A 69 13.09 3.82 -2.14
C GLN A 69 12.19 4.40 -3.21
N THR A 70 11.77 5.62 -2.96
CA THR A 70 10.97 6.44 -3.84
C THR A 70 11.83 7.62 -4.30
N PRO A 71 11.45 8.33 -5.38
CA PRO A 71 12.13 9.56 -5.78
C PRO A 71 12.15 10.66 -4.71
N LEU A 72 11.21 10.65 -3.76
CA LEU A 72 11.03 11.71 -2.75
C LEU A 72 11.40 11.29 -1.32
N GLY A 73 11.89 10.06 -1.12
CA GLY A 73 12.23 9.55 0.20
C GLY A 73 12.17 8.04 0.33
N VAL A 74 12.35 7.54 1.54
CA VAL A 74 12.25 6.11 1.86
C VAL A 74 10.95 5.84 2.56
N LEU A 75 10.15 4.96 1.98
CA LEU A 75 8.91 4.51 2.60
C LEU A 75 9.16 3.22 3.41
N THR A 76 8.68 3.23 4.64
CA THR A 76 8.83 2.16 5.63
C THR A 76 7.53 1.92 6.38
N VAL A 77 7.33 0.70 6.87
CA VAL A 77 6.28 0.40 7.84
C VAL A 77 6.93 0.08 9.17
N LEU A 78 6.50 0.75 10.23
CA LEU A 78 7.06 0.64 11.57
C LEU A 78 6.00 0.21 12.58
N ASP A 79 6.40 -0.58 13.58
CA ASP A 79 5.56 -0.85 14.75
C ASP A 79 5.69 0.23 15.84
N GLU A 80 5.00 0.04 16.97
CA GLU A 80 5.02 0.96 18.12
C GLU A 80 6.41 1.17 18.73
N THR A 81 7.36 0.26 18.49
CA THR A 81 8.74 0.32 18.97
C THR A 81 9.72 0.90 17.94
N GLY A 82 9.26 1.19 16.72
CA GLY A 82 10.10 1.60 15.60
C GLY A 82 10.75 0.44 14.84
N THR A 83 10.34 -0.80 15.08
CA THR A 83 10.82 -1.97 14.34
C THR A 83 10.19 -2.00 12.95
N LYS A 84 10.99 -2.26 11.92
CA LYS A 84 10.53 -2.33 10.53
C LYS A 84 9.73 -3.59 10.28
N ILE A 85 8.52 -3.42 9.75
CA ILE A 85 7.64 -4.50 9.30
C ILE A 85 7.88 -4.72 7.80
N PRO A 86 8.21 -5.96 7.38
CA PRO A 86 8.28 -6.28 5.96
C PRO A 86 6.92 -6.13 5.29
N PHE A 87 6.91 -5.66 4.05
CA PHE A 87 5.69 -5.55 3.26
C PHE A 87 5.92 -6.05 1.85
N LEU A 88 4.87 -6.62 1.28
CA LEU A 88 4.86 -7.06 -0.10
C LEU A 88 4.54 -5.87 -1.01
N ILE A 89 5.20 -5.81 -2.15
CA ILE A 89 4.92 -4.81 -3.18
C ILE A 89 4.37 -5.52 -4.41
N SER A 90 3.27 -5.01 -4.94
CA SER A 90 2.69 -5.43 -6.20
C SER A 90 2.27 -4.24 -7.04
N TYR A 91 1.88 -4.47 -8.29
CA TYR A 91 1.11 -3.47 -9.02
C TYR A 91 -0.23 -3.24 -8.32
N SER A 92 -0.68 -1.98 -8.28
CA SER A 92 -2.04 -1.69 -7.87
C SER A 92 -3.02 -2.26 -8.90
N TYR A 93 -4.18 -2.73 -8.45
CA TYR A 93 -5.20 -3.30 -9.33
C TYR A 93 -5.59 -2.34 -10.46
N TRP A 94 -5.55 -1.03 -10.21
CA TRP A 94 -5.85 0.02 -11.18
C TRP A 94 -4.86 0.16 -12.31
N PHE A 95 -3.58 -0.14 -12.06
CA PHE A 95 -2.58 -0.16 -13.13
C PHE A 95 -3.00 -1.12 -14.26
N LEU A 96 -3.67 -2.21 -13.88
CA LEU A 96 -4.17 -3.23 -14.81
C LEU A 96 -5.49 -2.83 -15.51
N TYR A 97 -6.26 -1.89 -14.95
CA TYR A 97 -7.53 -1.40 -15.54
C TYR A 97 -7.38 -0.16 -16.41
N ARG A 98 -6.15 0.31 -16.62
CA ARG A 98 -5.81 1.53 -17.38
C ARG A 98 -6.22 1.48 -18.87
N GLU A 99 -6.65 0.32 -19.37
CA GLU A 99 -7.05 0.10 -20.76
C GLU A 99 -8.54 0.34 -21.07
N ASN A 100 -9.39 0.74 -20.10
CA ASN A 100 -10.81 0.99 -20.36
C ASN A 100 -11.07 2.36 -21.03
N GLU A 101 -11.78 2.36 -22.16
CA GLU A 101 -11.87 3.44 -23.16
C GLU A 101 -12.48 4.79 -22.71
N GLU A 102 -13.02 4.90 -21.49
CA GLU A 102 -13.73 6.10 -21.01
C GLU A 102 -12.82 7.30 -20.66
N ARG A 103 -11.49 7.14 -20.62
CA ARG A 103 -10.58 8.13 -19.98
C ARG A 103 -9.87 9.10 -20.92
N LYS A 104 -10.51 9.52 -22.03
CA LYS A 104 -9.94 10.55 -22.94
C LYS A 104 -9.64 11.89 -22.25
N ARG A 105 -10.38 12.24 -21.19
CA ARG A 105 -10.21 13.50 -20.43
C ARG A 105 -8.92 13.53 -19.59
N PHE A 106 -8.38 12.38 -19.20
CA PHE A 106 -7.24 12.29 -18.27
C PHE A 106 -6.01 11.63 -18.89
N LYS A 107 -6.01 11.43 -20.21
CA LYS A 107 -4.92 10.77 -20.94
C LYS A 107 -3.57 11.44 -20.69
N ASN A 108 -3.52 12.77 -20.75
CA ASN A 108 -2.28 13.52 -20.56
C ASN A 108 -1.68 13.33 -19.15
N VAL A 109 -2.51 13.21 -18.12
CA VAL A 109 -2.05 12.98 -16.74
C VAL A 109 -1.64 11.53 -16.55
N LEU A 110 -2.41 10.60 -17.10
CA LEU A 110 -2.07 9.19 -17.12
C LEU A 110 -0.70 8.94 -17.73
N ASP A 111 -0.44 9.51 -18.90
CA ASP A 111 0.83 9.36 -19.64
C ASP A 111 2.05 9.79 -18.81
N ASN A 112 1.84 10.51 -17.71
CA ASN A 112 2.85 10.98 -16.78
C ASN A 112 2.91 10.21 -15.45
N VAL A 113 2.03 9.24 -15.21
CA VAL A 113 2.14 8.29 -14.10
C VAL A 113 3.25 7.30 -14.42
N THR A 114 4.37 7.43 -13.71
CA THR A 114 5.56 6.60 -13.90
C THR A 114 5.35 5.20 -13.33
N ALA A 115 4.61 5.08 -12.24
CA ALA A 115 4.20 3.79 -11.68
C ALA A 115 3.10 3.94 -10.63
N MET A 116 2.37 2.83 -10.44
CA MET A 116 1.27 2.70 -9.51
C MET A 116 1.38 1.35 -8.82
N LEU A 117 1.78 1.37 -7.56
CA LEU A 117 2.08 0.21 -6.75
C LEU A 117 1.09 0.09 -5.59
N MET A 118 1.05 -1.09 -5.02
CA MET A 118 0.33 -1.39 -3.79
C MET A 118 1.30 -2.03 -2.81
N ILE A 119 1.24 -1.56 -1.57
CA ILE A 119 1.90 -2.16 -0.43
C ILE A 119 0.89 -3.01 0.30
N SER A 120 1.19 -4.29 0.47
CA SER A 120 0.35 -5.24 1.20
C SER A 120 1.10 -5.75 2.43
N LEU A 121 0.52 -5.57 3.61
CA LEU A 121 0.99 -6.17 4.85
C LEU A 121 0.22 -7.47 5.11
N ASP A 122 0.91 -8.48 5.63
CA ASP A 122 0.24 -9.69 6.10
C ASP A 122 -0.37 -9.41 7.48
N ALA A 123 -1.70 -9.41 7.55
CA ALA A 123 -2.42 -9.20 8.80
C ALA A 123 -2.08 -10.25 9.88
N ASN A 124 -1.58 -11.42 9.50
CA ASN A 124 -1.12 -12.43 10.45
C ASN A 124 0.14 -11.98 11.20
N ASP A 125 1.01 -11.20 10.56
CA ASP A 125 2.23 -10.64 11.15
C ASP A 125 1.94 -9.41 12.04
N LEU A 126 0.72 -8.87 11.96
CA LEU A 126 0.26 -7.74 12.76
C LEU A 126 -0.51 -8.21 13.99
N LYS A 127 -0.63 -7.32 14.98
CA LYS A 127 -1.43 -7.51 16.19
C LYS A 127 -2.58 -6.51 16.17
N GLU A 128 -3.77 -6.98 16.52
CA GLU A 128 -4.93 -6.10 16.68
C GLU A 128 -4.69 -5.11 17.80
N ARG A 129 -5.29 -3.92 17.69
CA ARG A 129 -5.20 -2.83 18.68
C ARG A 129 -3.77 -2.33 18.94
N LYS A 130 -2.84 -2.62 18.02
CA LYS A 130 -1.48 -2.08 18.03
C LYS A 130 -1.32 -0.99 16.99
N ILE A 131 -0.50 -0.01 17.33
CA ILE A 131 -0.23 1.13 16.46
C ILE A 131 0.95 0.80 15.56
N TYR A 132 0.74 1.05 14.28
CA TYR A 132 1.73 0.98 13.23
C TYR A 132 1.84 2.34 12.56
N ARG A 133 2.91 2.55 11.79
CA ARG A 133 3.13 3.77 11.02
C ARG A 133 3.60 3.41 9.62
N VAL A 134 2.94 3.95 8.60
CA VAL A 134 3.52 4.07 7.26
C VAL A 134 4.27 5.39 7.25
N HIS A 135 5.59 5.35 7.14
CA HIS A 135 6.48 6.49 7.30
C HIS A 135 7.32 6.74 6.06
N LEU A 136 7.34 7.99 5.61
CA LEU A 136 8.22 8.50 4.57
C LEU A 136 9.28 9.41 5.21
N SER A 137 10.56 9.01 5.14
CA SER A 137 11.65 9.76 5.76
C SER A 137 12.16 10.97 4.95
N GLY A 138 11.50 11.27 3.83
CA GLY A 138 11.94 12.28 2.87
C GLY A 138 11.11 13.57 2.97
N GLU A 139 10.50 13.96 1.87
CA GLU A 139 9.65 15.16 1.80
C GLU A 139 8.43 15.08 2.74
N GLU A 140 8.02 16.25 3.23
CA GLU A 140 6.79 16.38 4.03
C GLU A 140 5.56 16.03 3.19
N ILE A 141 4.65 15.28 3.81
CA ILE A 141 3.33 14.98 3.27
C ILE A 141 2.41 16.16 3.56
N LYS A 142 1.86 16.72 2.48
CA LYS A 142 0.74 17.64 2.49
C LYS A 142 -0.55 16.86 2.36
N ILE A 143 -1.44 17.12 3.31
CA ILE A 143 -2.81 16.62 3.28
C ILE A 143 -3.63 17.69 2.57
N GLU A 144 -4.18 17.35 1.41
CA GLU A 144 -5.14 18.20 0.73
C GLU A 144 -6.53 17.67 1.07
N ASP A 145 -7.42 18.59 1.47
CA ASP A 145 -8.77 18.30 1.92
C ASP A 145 -9.60 17.80 0.73
N SER A 146 -9.72 16.48 0.62
CA SER A 146 -10.55 15.78 -0.35
C SER A 146 -11.72 15.17 0.41
N ASP A 147 -12.79 15.95 0.57
CA ASP A 147 -14.12 15.60 1.10
C ASP A 147 -14.34 14.06 1.23
N GLU A 148 -13.85 13.50 2.35
CA GLU A 148 -14.07 12.15 2.88
C GLU A 148 -13.16 10.96 2.44
N TYR A 149 -12.25 11.07 1.45
CA TYR A 149 -11.68 9.84 0.85
C TYR A 149 -10.18 9.87 0.49
N ALA A 150 -9.37 10.18 1.51
CA ALA A 150 -7.94 9.87 1.66
C ALA A 150 -6.99 10.35 0.56
N GLU A 151 -6.33 11.50 0.77
CA GLU A 151 -5.14 11.85 -0.01
C GLU A 151 -4.01 12.48 0.82
N CYS A 152 -2.81 11.99 0.57
CA CYS A 152 -1.56 12.45 1.16
C CYS A 152 -0.55 12.61 0.02
N TYR A 153 -0.14 13.84 -0.20
CA TYR A 153 0.72 14.24 -1.30
C TYR A 153 2.05 14.74 -0.79
N THR A 154 3.14 14.28 -1.35
CA THR A 154 4.43 14.92 -1.09
C THR A 154 4.72 15.94 -2.17
N LYS A 155 5.00 17.18 -1.76
CA LYS A 155 5.24 18.27 -2.69
C LYS A 155 6.63 18.13 -3.32
N VAL A 156 6.67 18.49 -4.60
CA VAL A 156 7.72 18.25 -5.60
C VAL A 156 9.16 18.64 -5.20
N LYS A 157 10.07 17.71 -5.51
CA LYS A 157 11.44 17.99 -5.98
C LYS A 157 11.55 17.53 -7.45
N ASP A 158 12.19 18.33 -8.30
CA ASP A 158 12.49 17.99 -9.71
C ASP A 158 11.27 17.54 -10.56
N ASN A 159 10.13 18.22 -10.44
CA ASN A 159 8.86 17.90 -11.12
C ASN A 159 8.25 16.53 -10.78
N MET A 160 8.62 15.87 -9.67
CA MET A 160 8.01 14.59 -9.27
C MET A 160 7.03 14.76 -8.10
N ILE A 161 5.88 14.10 -8.14
CA ILE A 161 4.96 13.94 -6.99
C ILE A 161 4.90 12.46 -6.61
N LEU A 162 4.89 12.18 -5.30
CA LEU A 162 4.49 10.91 -4.72
C LEU A 162 3.19 11.11 -3.95
N ALA A 163 2.21 10.27 -4.26
CA ALA A 163 0.95 10.15 -3.54
C ALA A 163 0.90 8.80 -2.82
N LEU A 164 0.46 8.85 -1.58
CA LEU A 164 0.26 7.68 -0.74
C LEU A 164 -1.19 7.69 -0.27
N GLN A 165 -1.95 6.69 -0.70
CA GLN A 165 -3.34 6.58 -0.31
C GLN A 165 -3.46 5.81 1.00
N GLN A 166 -4.29 6.33 1.90
CA GLN A 166 -4.78 5.52 3.00
C GLN A 166 -5.94 4.65 2.55
N PRO A 167 -6.12 3.50 3.20
CA PRO A 167 -7.28 2.70 2.99
C PRO A 167 -8.48 3.37 3.73
N ILE A 168 -9.70 3.19 3.20
CA ILE A 168 -11.00 3.76 3.62
C ILE A 168 -11.11 4.15 5.12
N VAL A 169 -11.20 5.45 5.39
CA VAL A 169 -11.19 6.06 6.72
C VAL A 169 -12.60 6.30 7.28
N ASN A 170 -12.67 6.45 8.61
CA ASN A 170 -13.81 7.04 9.30
C ASN A 170 -13.42 8.47 9.65
N ASP A 171 -14.23 9.43 9.20
CA ASP A 171 -14.03 10.85 9.36
C ASP A 171 -13.90 11.24 10.85
N PHE A 172 -12.65 11.36 11.32
CA PHE A 172 -12.34 11.74 12.69
C PHE A 172 -11.24 12.79 12.63
N ASP A 173 -11.64 14.04 12.44
CA ASP A 173 -10.71 15.14 12.20
C ASP A 173 -9.71 15.42 13.32
N HIS A 174 -9.93 14.95 14.55
CA HIS A 174 -9.29 15.58 15.72
C HIS A 174 -8.91 14.66 16.89
N TRP A 175 -8.55 13.40 16.65
CA TRP A 175 -8.11 12.53 17.76
C TRP A 175 -6.60 12.38 17.85
N ASP A 176 -6.08 12.65 19.04
CA ASP A 176 -4.70 12.30 19.36
C ASP A 176 -4.54 10.77 19.41
N LYS A 177 -3.31 10.31 19.14
CA LYS A 177 -2.93 8.90 19.03
C LYS A 177 -3.29 8.07 20.27
N ASP A 178 -3.19 8.65 21.46
CA ASP A 178 -3.43 7.94 22.73
C ASP A 178 -4.94 7.82 23.02
N SER A 179 -5.71 8.86 22.71
CA SER A 179 -7.17 8.86 22.75
C SER A 179 -7.74 7.83 21.78
N LEU A 180 -7.13 7.67 20.60
CA LEU A 180 -7.58 6.75 19.57
C LEU A 180 -7.42 5.26 19.95
N VAL A 181 -6.40 4.90 20.72
CA VAL A 181 -6.25 3.53 21.26
C VAL A 181 -7.26 3.25 22.36
N ASN A 182 -7.50 4.23 23.23
CA ASN A 182 -8.25 4.02 24.47
C ASN A 182 -9.77 4.11 24.29
N PHE A 183 -10.28 4.98 23.41
CA PHE A 183 -11.73 5.21 23.25
C PHE A 183 -12.40 4.32 22.20
N ASN A 184 -11.69 3.92 21.15
CA ASN A 184 -12.33 3.40 19.95
C ASN A 184 -12.63 1.90 19.94
N PHE A 185 -12.12 1.15 20.90
CA PHE A 185 -12.42 -0.29 20.99
C PHE A 185 -13.56 -0.63 21.96
N GLU A 186 -14.13 0.38 22.64
CA GLU A 186 -15.20 0.22 23.63
C GLU A 186 -16.53 0.90 23.21
N ASP A 187 -16.54 1.68 22.12
CA ASP A 187 -17.72 2.41 21.66
C ASP A 187 -18.57 1.56 20.68
N GLU A 188 -19.82 1.26 21.08
CA GLU A 188 -20.80 0.51 20.29
C GLU A 188 -21.20 1.19 18.96
N ASN A 189 -20.88 2.47 18.78
CA ASN A 189 -21.09 3.20 17.51
C ASN A 189 -20.06 2.84 16.43
N TRP A 190 -19.07 2.02 16.77
CA TRP A 190 -18.09 1.49 15.82
C TRP A 190 -18.74 0.43 14.93
N LYS A 191 -19.39 0.87 13.85
CA LYS A 191 -20.02 -0.03 12.87
C LYS A 191 -19.03 -1.10 12.39
N GLU A 192 -19.52 -2.34 12.37
CA GLU A 192 -18.83 -3.60 12.05
C GLU A 192 -18.16 -3.67 10.66
N SER A 193 -18.36 -2.67 9.78
CA SER A 193 -17.87 -2.70 8.40
C SER A 193 -16.44 -2.17 8.20
N ARG A 194 -15.73 -1.74 9.26
CA ARG A 194 -14.44 -1.01 9.16
C ARG A 194 -13.25 -1.84 9.67
N ARG A 195 -12.10 -1.70 8.99
CA ARG A 195 -10.96 -2.66 9.01
C ARG A 195 -9.73 -2.15 9.80
N TYR A 196 -9.48 -0.85 9.77
CA TYR A 196 -8.42 -0.17 10.51
C TYR A 196 -8.86 1.26 10.84
N ILE A 197 -8.04 1.96 11.62
CA ILE A 197 -8.15 3.40 11.92
C ILE A 197 -6.85 4.04 11.49
N THR A 198 -6.87 5.24 10.90
CA THR A 198 -5.66 5.98 10.53
C THR A 198 -5.63 7.37 11.16
N ILE A 199 -4.43 7.90 11.39
CA ILE A 199 -4.18 9.28 11.85
C ILE A 199 -2.95 9.81 11.13
N TYR A 200 -2.96 11.05 10.69
CA TYR A 200 -1.86 11.63 9.92
C TYR A 200 -0.75 12.22 10.77
N ASP A 201 0.44 12.31 10.18
CA ASP A 201 1.48 13.26 10.55
C ASP A 201 2.19 13.81 9.30
N ASP A 202 3.07 14.78 9.48
CA ASP A 202 3.77 15.46 8.37
C ASP A 202 4.67 14.52 7.54
N HIS A 203 4.87 13.26 7.94
CA HIS A 203 5.75 12.30 7.29
C HIS A 203 5.10 10.92 7.09
N GLY A 204 3.76 10.84 7.09
CA GLY A 204 3.07 9.56 6.97
C GLY A 204 1.71 9.53 7.66
N PHE A 205 1.31 8.33 8.05
CA PHE A 205 0.17 8.13 8.93
C PHE A 205 0.38 6.94 9.84
N TYR A 206 -0.22 7.01 11.01
CA TYR A 206 -0.43 5.90 11.91
C TYR A 206 -1.63 5.08 11.45
N PHE A 207 -1.60 3.77 11.70
CA PHE A 207 -2.78 2.94 11.58
C PHE A 207 -2.89 1.89 12.69
N ILE A 208 -4.12 1.44 12.96
CA ILE A 208 -4.41 0.37 13.92
C ILE A 208 -5.27 -0.69 13.24
N LEU A 209 -4.82 -1.95 13.28
CA LEU A 209 -5.59 -3.09 12.79
C LEU A 209 -6.72 -3.45 13.77
N LYS A 210 -7.95 -3.58 13.25
CA LYS A 210 -9.09 -4.06 14.04
C LYS A 210 -9.33 -5.55 13.92
N ASP A 211 -9.32 -6.04 12.69
CA ASP A 211 -9.66 -7.42 12.33
C ASP A 211 -8.70 -7.90 11.24
N LYS A 212 -8.19 -9.11 11.40
CA LYS A 212 -7.27 -9.78 10.49
C LYS A 212 -7.92 -10.41 9.27
N THR A 213 -9.26 -10.47 9.21
CA THR A 213 -9.98 -11.12 8.11
C THR A 213 -9.75 -10.44 6.75
N ILE A 214 -9.21 -9.22 6.73
CA ILE A 214 -9.17 -8.38 5.55
C ILE A 214 -7.75 -7.85 5.28
N PRO A 215 -7.34 -7.72 3.99
CA PRO A 215 -6.11 -7.04 3.56
C PRO A 215 -5.81 -5.73 4.27
N VAL A 216 -4.53 -5.54 4.62
CA VAL A 216 -3.97 -4.23 4.99
C VAL A 216 -3.13 -3.75 3.82
N GLU A 217 -3.73 -2.90 2.99
CA GLU A 217 -3.15 -2.45 1.73
C GLU A 217 -3.13 -0.92 1.61
N PHE A 218 -2.08 -0.39 0.99
CA PHE A 218 -1.89 1.04 0.74
C PHE A 218 -1.47 1.24 -0.71
N ASP A 219 -2.21 2.06 -1.45
CA ASP A 219 -1.85 2.41 -2.82
C ASP A 219 -0.79 3.52 -2.84
N ILE A 220 0.15 3.41 -3.76
CA ILE A 220 1.23 4.35 -4.00
C ILE A 220 1.25 4.72 -5.47
N ALA A 221 1.29 6.00 -5.78
CA ALA A 221 1.45 6.49 -7.13
C ALA A 221 2.54 7.56 -7.20
N TRP A 222 3.31 7.54 -8.29
CA TRP A 222 4.26 8.61 -8.60
C TRP A 222 4.08 9.09 -10.02
N MET A 223 4.24 10.40 -10.17
CA MET A 223 3.95 11.10 -11.41
C MET A 223 5.03 12.13 -11.69
N ASN A 224 5.36 12.27 -12.97
CA ASN A 224 6.13 13.39 -13.47
C ASN A 224 5.18 14.54 -13.85
N MET A 225 5.40 15.70 -13.28
CA MET A 225 4.61 16.91 -13.48
C MET A 225 5.05 17.70 -14.72
N GLU A 226 6.05 17.24 -15.47
CA GLU A 226 6.55 17.97 -16.63
C GLU A 226 5.42 18.22 -17.66
N GLY A 227 5.01 19.48 -17.76
CA GLY A 227 3.93 19.89 -18.67
C GLY A 227 2.51 19.69 -18.13
N ILE A 228 2.33 19.30 -16.87
CA ILE A 228 1.03 19.19 -16.19
C ILE A 228 1.00 20.17 -15.01
N GLY A 229 -0.10 20.91 -14.85
CA GLY A 229 -0.30 21.77 -13.67
C GLY A 229 -0.56 20.95 -12.40
N THR A 230 -0.25 21.49 -11.22
CA THR A 230 -0.52 20.81 -9.94
C THR A 230 -1.98 20.43 -9.75
N TYR A 231 -2.91 21.32 -10.14
CA TYR A 231 -4.34 21.10 -10.05
C TYR A 231 -4.85 19.90 -10.88
N ASP A 232 -4.32 19.71 -12.10
CA ASP A 232 -4.72 18.59 -12.96
C ASP A 232 -4.25 17.22 -12.40
N CYS A 233 -3.20 17.24 -11.58
CA CYS A 233 -2.66 16.04 -10.94
C CYS A 233 -3.38 15.68 -9.65
N GLU A 234 -3.78 16.68 -8.87
CA GLU A 234 -4.66 16.51 -7.71
C GLU A 234 -5.98 15.85 -8.15
N ASP A 235 -6.70 16.42 -9.12
CA ASP A 235 -7.97 15.89 -9.63
C ASP A 235 -7.90 14.42 -10.08
N VAL A 236 -6.77 14.00 -10.65
CA VAL A 236 -6.60 12.66 -11.20
C VAL A 236 -6.18 11.66 -10.14
N LEU A 237 -5.32 12.05 -9.20
CA LEU A 237 -5.03 11.21 -8.04
C LEU A 237 -6.30 11.03 -7.20
N SER A 238 -7.08 12.10 -6.99
CA SER A 238 -8.38 11.99 -6.31
C SER A 238 -9.27 11.01 -7.07
N TYR A 239 -9.32 11.09 -8.39
CA TYR A 239 -10.09 10.14 -9.19
C TYR A 239 -9.58 8.70 -9.12
N TYR A 240 -8.28 8.44 -9.12
CA TYR A 240 -7.71 7.08 -9.02
C TYR A 240 -7.90 6.45 -7.65
N LEU A 241 -7.83 7.27 -6.61
CA LEU A 241 -7.83 6.85 -5.22
C LEU A 241 -9.28 6.78 -4.66
N ILE A 242 -10.21 7.58 -5.17
CA ILE A 242 -11.63 7.55 -4.76
C ILE A 242 -12.43 6.42 -5.46
N PHE A 243 -12.14 6.10 -6.72
CA PHE A 243 -12.91 5.11 -7.49
C PHE A 243 -12.90 3.65 -6.96
N PRO A 244 -11.84 3.08 -6.33
CA PRO A 244 -11.90 1.72 -5.75
C PRO A 244 -12.98 1.54 -4.70
N GLN A 245 -13.42 2.62 -4.07
CA GLN A 245 -14.41 2.53 -3.02
C GLN A 245 -15.78 2.10 -3.55
N TRP A 246 -16.10 2.40 -4.80
CA TRP A 246 -17.39 2.03 -5.42
C TRP A 246 -17.44 0.56 -5.84
N MET A 247 -16.28 -0.10 -6.02
CA MET A 247 -16.23 -1.52 -6.40
C MET A 247 -16.28 -2.46 -5.20
N TYR A 248 -15.91 -2.02 -3.99
CA TYR A 248 -16.05 -2.84 -2.77
C TYR A 248 -17.49 -2.89 -2.22
N TYR A 249 -18.42 -2.14 -2.81
CA TYR A 249 -19.84 -2.12 -2.45
C TYR A 249 -20.76 -2.88 -3.44
N TYR A 250 -20.20 -3.62 -4.40
CA TYR A 250 -20.96 -4.48 -5.32
C TYR A 250 -20.47 -5.93 -5.29
#